data_AF-A0A8S0Q240-F1
#
_entry.id   AF-A0A8S0Q240-F1
#
_cell.length_a   1.000
_cell.length_b   1.000
_cell.length_c   1.000
_cell.angle_alpha   90.00
_cell.angle_beta   90.00
_cell.angle_gamma   90.00
#
_symmetry.space_group_name_H-M   'P 1'
#
loop_
_entity.id
_entity.type
_entity.pdbx_description
1 polymer ?
#
loop_
_entity_poly.entity_id
_entity_poly.type
_entity_poly.pdbx_seq_one_letter_code
_entity_poly.pdbx_strand_id
1 'polypeptide(L)'
;MTSLSVRSRVFIFSSYHSSTPPSTPSLAMTTSSASSRKSLSKIAINRLQKELREWQVNPPNGLKQKITDNLQRWVIEVNGAPGTLYADETYQLQVDFPEHYPMEAPQVIFLHPVPLHPHIYSNGHICLDILYDAWSPAMNVSSVCISILSMLSSSTLKVGFPCTC
;
A
#
# COMPACT_ATOMS: atom_id res chain seq x y z
N MET A 1 -15.42 -58.88 -57.94
CA MET A 1 -16.17 -60.01 -57.37
C MET A 1 -16.76 -59.54 -56.05
N THR A 2 -18.10 -59.48 -55.99
CA THR A 2 -19.01 -59.42 -54.82
C THR A 2 -18.79 -58.30 -53.77
N SER A 3 -19.68 -57.34 -53.48
CA SER A 3 -21.14 -57.27 -53.25
C SER A 3 -21.45 -56.98 -51.75
N LEU A 4 -22.49 -56.16 -51.52
CA LEU A 4 -23.24 -55.83 -50.26
C LEU A 4 -22.56 -54.86 -49.26
N SER A 5 -23.09 -53.68 -48.87
CA SER A 5 -24.42 -53.27 -48.34
C SER A 5 -24.76 -54.01 -47.03
N VAL A 6 -25.17 -53.46 -45.88
CA VAL A 6 -26.00 -52.30 -45.50
C VAL A 6 -25.90 -52.09 -43.95
N ARG A 7 -26.10 -50.86 -43.41
CA ARG A 7 -26.76 -50.48 -42.10
C ARG A 7 -26.22 -51.10 -40.77
N SER A 8 -26.17 -50.46 -39.60
CA SER A 8 -26.93 -49.38 -38.97
C SER A 8 -26.27 -48.95 -37.63
N ARG A 9 -26.33 -47.64 -37.33
CA ARG A 9 -26.55 -46.95 -36.03
C ARG A 9 -25.88 -47.41 -34.71
N VAL A 10 -24.97 -46.54 -34.24
CA VAL A 10 -24.88 -45.84 -32.92
C VAL A 10 -25.29 -46.57 -31.62
N PHE A 11 -24.36 -46.67 -30.66
CA PHE A 11 -24.43 -46.38 -29.20
C PHE A 11 -22.97 -46.40 -28.67
N ILE A 12 -22.30 -45.28 -28.40
CA ILE A 12 -22.25 -44.49 -27.16
C ILE A 12 -21.65 -45.23 -25.92
N PHE A 13 -20.63 -44.56 -25.35
CA PHE A 13 -20.05 -44.57 -23.99
C PHE A 13 -18.94 -45.55 -23.56
N SER A 14 -17.81 -44.91 -23.21
CA SER A 14 -16.91 -45.16 -22.07
C SER A 14 -16.20 -46.50 -21.90
N SER A 15 -14.87 -46.49 -22.02
CA SER A 15 -13.99 -46.22 -20.86
C SER A 15 -12.53 -46.47 -21.25
N TYR A 16 -11.77 -45.38 -21.36
CA TYR A 16 -10.32 -45.41 -21.47
C TYR A 16 -9.75 -45.58 -20.05
N HIS A 17 -9.19 -46.74 -19.73
CA HIS A 17 -8.45 -46.99 -18.51
C HIS A 17 -6.95 -46.98 -18.83
N SER A 18 -6.24 -45.93 -18.41
CA SER A 18 -4.79 -45.93 -18.28
C SER A 18 -4.35 -44.96 -17.18
N SER A 19 -4.07 -45.56 -16.02
CA SER A 19 -3.04 -45.25 -15.03
C SER A 19 -2.51 -43.81 -14.93
N THR A 20 -2.87 -43.13 -13.85
CA THR A 20 -2.26 -41.88 -13.37
C THR A 20 -1.18 -42.15 -12.30
N PRO A 21 -0.05 -41.41 -12.29
CA PRO A 21 0.94 -41.43 -11.22
C PRO A 21 0.56 -40.54 -10.01
N PRO A 22 1.16 -40.75 -8.82
CA PRO A 22 0.72 -40.17 -7.57
C PRO A 22 1.01 -38.67 -7.44
N SER A 23 0.02 -37.99 -6.86
CA SER A 23 -0.05 -36.58 -6.51
C SER A 23 1.00 -36.14 -5.47
N THR A 24 1.84 -35.17 -5.85
CA THR A 24 2.60 -34.33 -4.92
C THR A 24 1.69 -33.21 -4.36
N PRO A 25 1.64 -32.97 -3.04
CA PRO A 25 1.03 -31.77 -2.50
C PRO A 25 1.98 -30.57 -2.73
N SER A 26 1.72 -29.79 -3.78
CA SER A 26 2.33 -28.48 -3.94
C SER A 26 1.72 -27.56 -2.87
N LEU A 27 2.52 -27.20 -1.86
CA LEU A 27 2.15 -26.23 -0.83
C LEU A 27 1.66 -24.94 -1.51
N ALA A 28 0.36 -24.66 -1.35
CA ALA A 28 -0.16 -23.32 -1.48
C ALA A 28 0.51 -22.46 -0.39
N MET A 29 1.43 -21.60 -0.78
CA MET A 29 1.90 -20.50 0.08
C MET A 29 0.79 -19.45 0.15
N THR A 30 -0.23 -19.73 0.96
CA THR A 30 -1.11 -18.71 1.48
C THR A 30 -0.39 -18.06 2.65
N THR A 31 0.61 -17.22 2.36
CA THR A 31 1.13 -16.28 3.36
C THR A 31 0.11 -15.17 3.51
N SER A 32 -0.99 -15.47 4.20
CA SER A 32 -1.77 -14.47 4.89
C SER A 32 -0.84 -13.84 5.91
N SER A 33 -0.12 -12.78 5.52
CA SER A 33 0.67 -11.96 6.42
C SER A 33 -0.30 -11.14 7.28
N ALA A 34 -0.98 -11.82 8.19
CA ALA A 34 -1.49 -11.20 9.39
C ALA A 34 -0.26 -10.69 10.14
N SER A 35 0.13 -9.45 9.87
CA SER A 35 1.24 -8.77 10.53
C SER A 35 1.02 -8.91 12.04
N SER A 36 1.83 -9.75 12.70
CA SER A 36 1.88 -9.78 14.16
C SER A 36 2.07 -8.35 14.60
N ARG A 37 1.12 -7.80 15.37
CA ARG A 37 1.21 -6.45 15.93
C ARG A 37 2.42 -6.43 16.86
N LYS A 38 3.60 -6.16 16.32
CA LYS A 38 4.83 -5.93 17.09
C LYS A 38 4.58 -4.69 17.92
N SER A 39 4.68 -4.80 19.24
CA SER A 39 4.49 -3.67 20.17
C SER A 39 5.58 -2.64 19.99
N LEU A 40 5.28 -1.34 20.06
CA LEU A 40 6.31 -0.29 20.01
C LEU A 40 7.30 -0.39 21.17
N SER A 41 8.58 -0.10 20.90
CA SER A 41 9.57 0.09 21.96
C SER A 41 9.25 1.30 22.83
N LYS A 42 9.76 1.33 24.06
CA LYS A 42 9.58 2.47 24.98
C LYS A 42 10.13 3.79 24.41
N ILE A 43 11.21 3.71 23.63
CA ILE A 43 11.80 4.85 22.92
C ILE A 43 10.83 5.36 21.85
N ALA A 44 10.29 4.45 21.04
CA ALA A 44 9.29 4.79 20.01
C ALA A 44 8.05 5.45 20.61
N ILE A 45 7.50 4.89 21.70
CA ILE A 45 6.33 5.46 22.39
C ILE A 45 6.62 6.88 22.87
N ASN A 46 7.72 7.10 23.58
CA ASN A 46 8.08 8.43 24.09
C ASN A 46 8.29 9.44 22.96
N ARG A 47 8.93 9.02 21.86
CA ARG A 47 9.16 9.84 20.68
C ARG A 47 7.83 10.23 20.02
N LEU A 48 6.96 9.25 19.75
CA LEU A 48 5.66 9.48 19.10
C LEU A 48 4.74 10.34 19.94
N GLN A 49 4.72 10.16 21.27
CA GLN A 49 3.96 11.04 22.16
C GLN A 49 4.45 12.49 22.10
N LYS A 50 5.77 12.72 21.98
CA LYS A 50 6.33 14.06 21.82
C LYS A 50 5.90 14.66 20.49
N GLU A 51 6.04 13.92 19.39
CA GLU A 51 5.62 14.37 18.06
C GLU A 51 4.11 14.63 17.98
N LEU A 52 3.29 13.80 18.63
CA LEU A 52 1.84 13.99 18.69
C LEU A 52 1.47 15.29 19.43
N ARG A 53 2.11 15.56 20.57
CA ARG A 53 1.91 16.82 21.29
C ARG A 53 2.35 18.03 20.46
N GLU A 54 3.49 17.93 19.78
CA GLU A 54 3.99 18.99 18.91
C GLU A 54 3.02 19.26 17.75
N TRP A 55 2.46 18.21 17.15
CA TRP A 55 1.44 18.33 16.11
C TRP A 55 0.17 19.01 16.61
N GLN A 56 -0.28 18.68 17.82
CA GLN A 56 -1.47 19.30 18.43
C GLN A 56 -1.26 20.79 18.76
N VAL A 57 -0.04 21.15 19.17
CA VAL A 57 0.31 22.55 19.48
C VAL A 57 0.52 23.36 18.20
N ASN A 58 1.20 22.79 17.20
CA ASN A 58 1.57 23.44 15.95
C ASN A 58 1.20 22.55 14.75
N PRO A 59 -0.09 22.49 14.37
CA PRO A 59 -0.51 21.69 13.23
C PRO A 59 0.04 22.32 11.93
N PRO A 60 0.72 21.54 11.07
CA PRO A 60 1.24 22.07 9.82
C PRO A 60 0.12 22.43 8.84
N ASN A 61 0.30 23.53 8.11
CA ASN A 61 -0.71 24.08 7.21
C ASN A 61 -1.12 23.07 6.13
N GLY A 62 -2.43 22.90 5.92
CA GLY A 62 -2.97 21.96 4.91
C GLY A 62 -2.93 20.49 5.32
N LEU A 63 -2.48 20.17 6.54
CA LEU A 63 -2.41 18.82 7.08
C LEU A 63 -3.29 18.72 8.33
N LYS A 64 -4.24 17.80 8.34
CA LYS A 64 -5.12 17.54 9.48
C LYS A 64 -4.92 16.11 9.96
N GLN A 65 -4.43 15.94 11.18
CA GLN A 65 -4.30 14.60 11.75
C GLN A 65 -5.67 14.04 12.14
N LYS A 66 -6.01 12.85 11.65
CA LYS A 66 -7.09 12.02 12.18
C LYS A 66 -6.49 11.11 13.25
N ILE A 67 -6.74 11.47 14.51
CA ILE A 67 -6.29 10.68 15.66
C ILE A 67 -6.89 9.27 15.52
N THR A 68 -6.03 8.27 15.50
CA THR A 68 -6.40 6.86 15.53
C THR A 68 -6.18 6.32 16.95
N ASP A 69 -6.95 5.33 17.37
CA ASP A 69 -6.91 4.78 18.74
C ASP A 69 -5.56 4.12 19.11
N ASN A 70 -4.68 3.89 18.12
CA ASN A 70 -3.39 3.23 18.30
C ASN A 70 -2.23 4.18 17.92
N LEU A 71 -1.26 4.36 18.83
CA LEU A 71 -0.04 5.13 18.57
C LEU A 71 0.80 4.59 17.42
N GLN A 72 0.63 3.30 17.05
CA GLN A 72 1.37 2.65 15.96
C GLN A 72 0.94 3.07 14.57
N ARG A 73 -0.25 3.64 14.42
CA ARG A 73 -0.78 4.02 13.11
C ARG A 73 -1.40 5.39 13.19
N TRP A 74 -0.94 6.32 12.39
CA TRP A 74 -1.60 7.61 12.23
C TRP A 74 -2.25 7.71 10.86
N VAL A 75 -3.41 8.34 10.81
CA VAL A 75 -4.05 8.73 9.55
C VAL A 75 -4.02 10.25 9.48
N ILE A 76 -3.51 10.80 8.39
CA ILE A 76 -3.32 12.23 8.21
C ILE A 76 -4.06 12.62 6.94
N GLU A 77 -5.01 13.52 7.08
CA GLU A 77 -5.71 14.14 5.95
C GLU A 77 -4.84 15.26 5.37
N VAL A 78 -4.69 15.25 4.05
CA VAL A 78 -3.83 16.15 3.30
C VAL A 78 -4.67 16.85 2.25
N ASN A 79 -4.75 18.17 2.35
CA ASN A 79 -5.42 19.00 1.37
C ASN A 79 -4.39 19.44 0.32
N GLY A 80 -4.73 19.27 -0.96
CA GLY A 80 -3.86 19.75 -2.03
C GLY A 80 -3.71 21.27 -1.99
N ALA A 81 -2.50 21.75 -2.26
CA ALA A 81 -2.21 23.17 -2.19
C ALA A 81 -2.93 23.95 -3.31
N PRO A 82 -3.37 25.19 -3.05
CA PRO A 82 -4.04 26.02 -4.05
C PRO A 82 -3.09 26.30 -5.22
N GLY A 83 -3.63 26.32 -6.44
CA GLY A 83 -2.84 26.54 -7.66
C GLY A 83 -2.04 25.32 -8.14
N THR A 84 -2.21 24.16 -7.51
CA THR A 84 -1.65 22.89 -7.97
C THR A 84 -2.72 22.05 -8.66
N LEU A 85 -2.31 20.98 -9.33
CA LEU A 85 -3.24 20.02 -9.93
C LEU A 85 -4.18 19.36 -8.90
N TYR A 86 -3.76 19.30 -7.65
CA TYR A 86 -4.49 18.67 -6.55
C TYR A 86 -5.30 19.67 -5.74
N ALA A 87 -5.40 20.92 -6.18
CA ALA A 87 -6.22 21.94 -5.52
C ALA A 87 -7.66 21.41 -5.32
N ASP A 88 -8.24 21.72 -4.16
CA ASP A 88 -9.57 21.29 -3.72
C ASP A 88 -9.77 19.76 -3.55
N GLU A 89 -8.71 18.96 -3.73
CA GLU A 89 -8.73 17.53 -3.44
C GLU A 89 -8.22 17.24 -2.03
N THR A 90 -8.79 16.21 -1.41
CA THR A 90 -8.43 15.77 -0.06
C THR A 90 -8.03 14.30 -0.09
N TYR A 91 -6.81 14.03 0.36
CA TYR A 91 -6.21 12.71 0.40
C TYR A 91 -5.95 12.26 1.84
N GLN A 92 -5.76 10.97 2.04
CA GLN A 92 -5.42 10.42 3.36
C GLN A 92 -4.09 9.68 3.28
N LEU A 93 -3.14 10.02 4.14
CA LEU A 93 -1.89 9.31 4.36
C LEU A 93 -2.04 8.43 5.59
N GLN A 94 -1.74 7.14 5.45
CA GLN A 94 -1.53 6.25 6.57
C GLN A 94 -0.03 6.17 6.86
N VAL A 95 0.34 6.39 8.11
CA VAL A 95 1.70 6.27 8.64
C VAL A 95 1.71 5.12 9.63
N ASP A 96 2.41 4.03 9.30
CA ASP A 96 2.62 2.89 10.19
C ASP A 96 4.03 2.96 10.79
N PHE A 97 4.11 2.98 12.12
CA PHE A 97 5.37 3.08 12.84
C PHE A 97 5.95 1.71 13.17
N PRO A 98 7.24 1.46 12.82
CA PRO A 98 7.92 0.24 13.22
C PRO A 98 8.22 0.22 14.73
N GLU A 99 8.54 -0.95 15.25
CA GLU A 99 8.88 -1.17 16.65
C GLU A 99 10.06 -0.30 17.12
N HIS A 100 11.04 -0.10 16.24
CA HIS A 100 12.29 0.60 16.52
C HIS A 100 12.30 2.06 16.01
N TYR A 101 11.14 2.66 15.73
CA TYR A 101 11.05 4.08 15.39
C TYR A 101 11.72 4.96 16.48
N PRO A 102 12.50 6.00 16.12
CA PRO A 102 12.76 6.53 14.77
C PRO A 102 14.03 5.97 14.09
N MET A 103 14.63 4.90 14.62
CA MET A 103 15.82 4.29 13.99
C MET A 103 15.46 3.63 12.66
N GLU A 104 14.25 3.09 12.58
CA GLU A 104 13.64 2.63 11.33
C GLU A 104 12.61 3.66 10.84
N ALA A 105 12.58 3.87 9.52
CA ALA A 105 11.64 4.78 8.87
C ALA A 105 10.19 4.26 9.04
N PRO A 106 9.20 5.16 9.21
CA PRO A 106 7.81 4.77 9.17
C PRO A 106 7.40 4.38 7.75
N GLN A 107 6.49 3.42 7.62
CA GLN A 107 5.88 3.13 6.33
C GLN A 107 4.76 4.14 6.07
N VAL A 108 4.82 4.85 4.94
CA VAL A 108 3.82 5.84 4.55
C VAL A 108 3.17 5.44 3.24
N ILE A 109 1.84 5.39 3.22
CA ILE A 109 1.04 5.10 2.04
C ILE A 109 -0.14 6.07 1.90
N PHE A 110 -0.57 6.34 0.68
CA PHE A 110 -1.86 6.96 0.41
C PHE A 110 -2.98 5.92 0.51
N LEU A 111 -4.02 6.24 1.29
CA LEU A 111 -5.27 5.49 1.27
C LEU A 111 -6.11 5.92 0.06
N HIS A 112 -7.04 5.06 -0.34
CA HIS A 112 -7.93 5.36 -1.46
C HIS A 112 -8.87 6.53 -1.11
N PRO A 113 -9.14 7.45 -2.06
CA PRO A 113 -8.59 7.50 -3.42
C PRO A 113 -7.11 7.92 -3.45
N VAL A 114 -6.28 7.24 -4.26
CA VAL A 114 -4.84 7.52 -4.37
C VAL A 114 -4.60 8.62 -5.42
N PRO A 115 -3.76 9.63 -5.14
CA PRO A 115 -3.43 10.67 -6.12
C PRO A 115 -2.61 10.10 -7.28
N LEU A 116 -2.95 10.52 -8.50
CA LEU A 116 -2.24 10.12 -9.72
C LEU A 116 -0.93 10.91 -9.85
N HIS A 117 0.18 10.32 -9.41
CA HIS A 117 1.48 10.99 -9.36
C HIS A 117 2.61 10.05 -9.80
N PRO A 118 3.66 10.54 -10.50
CA PRO A 118 4.78 9.70 -10.97
C PRO A 118 5.56 8.96 -9.87
N HIS A 119 5.49 9.45 -8.64
CA HIS A 119 6.13 8.84 -7.47
C HIS A 119 5.15 8.07 -6.58
N ILE A 120 3.90 7.87 -7.00
CA ILE A 120 2.88 7.19 -6.22
C ILE A 120 2.34 6.00 -7.03
N TYR A 121 2.49 4.81 -6.46
CA TYR A 121 2.00 3.58 -7.04
C TYR A 121 0.48 3.45 -6.83
N SER A 122 -0.17 2.62 -7.64
CA SER A 122 -1.63 2.40 -7.56
C SER A 122 -2.10 1.81 -6.24
N ASN A 123 -1.22 1.11 -5.52
CA ASN A 123 -1.46 0.60 -4.17
C ASN A 123 -1.23 1.65 -3.06
N GLY A 124 -0.91 2.90 -3.43
CA GLY A 124 -0.67 4.01 -2.51
C GLY A 124 0.76 4.14 -2.01
N HIS A 125 1.67 3.23 -2.37
CA HIS A 125 3.08 3.35 -1.97
C HIS A 125 3.74 4.59 -2.58
N ILE A 126 4.58 5.26 -1.80
CA ILE A 126 5.25 6.50 -2.19
C ILE A 126 6.74 6.21 -2.40
N CYS A 127 7.26 6.55 -3.57
CA CYS A 127 8.68 6.49 -3.88
C CYS A 127 9.35 7.83 -3.57
N LEU A 128 9.71 8.05 -2.31
CA LEU A 128 10.43 9.25 -1.85
C LEU A 128 11.64 8.82 -1.00
N ASP A 129 12.83 9.28 -1.37
CA ASP A 129 14.11 8.92 -0.75
C ASP A 129 14.13 9.08 0.78
N ILE A 130 13.47 10.10 1.32
CA ILE A 130 13.38 10.34 2.77
C ILE A 130 12.65 9.23 3.53
N LEU A 131 11.87 8.38 2.84
CA LEU A 131 11.21 7.21 3.42
C LEU A 131 12.07 5.94 3.35
N TYR A 132 13.24 6.04 2.70
CA TYR A 132 14.15 4.93 2.44
C TYR A 132 15.58 5.36 2.79
N ASP A 133 16.46 5.51 1.79
CA ASP A 133 17.90 5.69 1.98
C ASP A 133 18.27 7.03 2.63
N ALA A 134 17.44 8.06 2.47
CA ALA A 134 17.67 9.39 3.05
C ALA A 134 16.95 9.60 4.40
N TRP A 135 16.32 8.56 4.96
CA TRP A 135 15.71 8.64 6.28
C TRP A 135 16.75 8.92 7.36
N SER A 136 16.45 9.86 8.25
CA SER A 136 17.25 10.14 9.44
C SER A 136 16.36 10.15 10.68
N PRO A 137 16.79 9.58 11.82
CA PRO A 137 16.07 9.64 13.09
C PRO A 137 15.80 11.07 13.60
N ALA A 138 16.48 12.08 13.04
CA ALA A 138 16.25 13.49 13.30
C ALA A 138 14.96 14.02 12.65
N MET A 139 14.44 13.34 11.62
CA MET A 139 13.20 13.69 10.93
C MET A 139 11.99 13.31 11.78
N ASN A 140 10.88 14.04 11.59
CA ASN A 140 9.61 13.82 12.28
C ASN A 140 8.46 13.66 11.27
N VAL A 141 7.31 13.16 11.72
CA VAL A 141 6.15 12.93 10.86
C VAL A 141 5.69 14.21 10.16
N SER A 142 5.77 15.36 10.84
CA SER A 142 5.41 16.66 10.26
C SER A 142 6.26 17.01 9.05
N SER A 143 7.58 16.86 9.16
CA SER A 143 8.53 17.11 8.07
C SER A 143 8.29 16.17 6.88
N VAL A 144 8.02 14.89 7.15
CA VAL A 144 7.70 13.90 6.10
C VAL A 144 6.43 14.29 5.35
N CYS A 145 5.36 14.65 6.05
CA CYS A 145 4.11 15.05 5.42
C CYS A 145 4.26 16.33 4.60
N ILE A 146 5.07 17.30 5.07
CA ILE A 146 5.38 18.51 4.31
C ILE A 146 6.14 18.16 3.03
N SER A 147 7.15 17.29 3.10
CA SER A 147 7.89 16.84 1.91
C SER A 147 6.99 16.15 0.88
N ILE A 148 6.04 15.32 1.33
CA ILE A 148 5.06 14.68 0.45
C ILE A 148 4.11 15.73 -0.18
N LEU A 149 3.66 16.72 0.58
CA LEU A 149 2.83 17.80 0.04
C LEU A 149 3.60 18.65 -1.00
N SER A 150 4.88 18.94 -0.74
CA SER A 150 5.75 19.63 -1.69
C SER A 150 5.95 18.82 -2.97
N MET A 151 6.14 17.50 -2.84
CA MET A 151 6.22 16.58 -3.98
C MET A 151 4.94 16.66 -4.82
N LEU A 152 3.75 16.52 -4.21
CA LEU A 152 2.47 16.68 -4.91
C LEU A 152 2.33 18.05 -5.59
N SER A 153 2.75 19.12 -4.91
CA SER A 153 2.62 20.48 -5.42
C SER A 153 3.53 20.77 -6.61
N SER A 154 4.66 20.06 -6.73
CA SER A 154 5.62 20.23 -7.82
C SER A 154 5.19 19.59 -9.15
N SER A 155 4.18 18.73 -9.13
CA SER A 155 3.72 18.01 -10.32
C SER A 155 2.96 18.89 -11.29
N THR A 156 3.32 18.82 -12.58
CA THR A 156 2.67 19.54 -13.68
C THR A 156 1.68 18.69 -14.49
N LEU A 157 1.64 17.37 -14.28
CA LEU A 157 0.70 16.45 -14.92
C LEU A 157 0.16 15.41 -13.92
N LYS A 158 -1.13 15.04 -14.03
CA LYS A 158 -1.73 13.90 -13.30
C LYS A 158 -1.55 12.63 -14.12
N VAL A 159 -0.43 11.95 -13.91
CA VAL A 159 -0.14 10.64 -14.54
C VAL A 159 0.03 9.63 -13.42
N GLY A 160 -0.85 8.63 -13.39
CA GLY A 160 -0.66 7.44 -12.56
C GLY A 160 -0.05 6.32 -13.38
N PHE A 161 0.68 5.41 -12.74
CA PHE A 161 1.03 4.15 -13.39
C PHE A 161 -0.25 3.38 -13.69
N PRO A 162 -0.52 3.02 -14.95
CA PRO A 162 -1.67 2.19 -15.26
C PRO A 162 -1.48 0.84 -14.57
N CYS A 163 -2.49 0.43 -13.78
CA CYS A 163 -2.68 -0.97 -13.46
C CYS A 163 -2.93 -1.69 -14.79
N THR A 164 -1.86 -2.15 -15.44
CA THR A 164 -2.00 -3.09 -16.56
C THR A 164 -2.30 -4.43 -15.92
N CYS A 165 -3.60 -4.75 -15.88
CA CYS A 165 -4.12 -6.06 -15.54
C CYS A 165 -3.63 -7.10 -16.55
#